data_AF-A0A928HKF8-F1
#
_entry.id   AF-A0A928HKF8-F1
#
_cell.length_a   1.000
_cell.length_b   1.000
_cell.length_c   1.000
_cell.angle_alpha   90.00
_cell.angle_beta   90.00
_cell.angle_gamma   90.00
#
_symmetry.space_group_name_H-M   'P 1'
#
loop_
_entity.id
_entity.type
_entity.pdbx_description
1 polymer ?
#
loop_
_entity_poly.entity_id
_entity_poly.type
_entity_poly.pdbx_seq_one_letter_code
_entity_poly.pdbx_strand_id
1 'polypeptide(L)'
;MRYILLLLLMLVSFKANSAMDCQVVPNCASLGFSTEDDDTCPENGYMYCPFDLNYKKCVGSQVVNCEKLQFSKSDKSEWCADIIKCPSDEQYTLCNAGVAVSTRCKIGDVFYANGTCFDIGEHRDSLGTPIGVVFEASEDGRNGKIVNLKDITFYYNYKFLSDKPYDGGYYDEIFWGLKDVSTGVHMYSTADELKAALVDTSSDVYNGKEATVTIASVKKSGCSLTSGEAWATSCVSVPAQAAVAFYPHASIKDNANYGAGQWWLPAIGELAMIYGLDPAGVTSANSAKGATGETIKLVNATLQTLLDKGVVAAPLEEVEYWSSTQRSNTQAYKVNMYDGKRNYYAKSNKLKVRFITDFNF
;
A
#
# COMPACT_ATOMS: atom_id res chain seq x y z
N MET A 1 58.14 -44.98 3.84
CA MET A 1 58.65 -43.90 4.69
C MET A 1 57.54 -42.86 4.79
N ARG A 2 56.75 -42.83 5.87
CA ARG A 2 56.99 -42.25 7.20
C ARG A 2 56.75 -40.72 7.25
N TYR A 3 55.64 -40.35 7.92
CA TYR A 3 55.38 -39.13 8.74
C TYR A 3 55.26 -37.79 7.99
N ILE A 4 54.34 -36.83 8.26
CA ILE A 4 53.65 -36.29 9.45
C ILE A 4 52.40 -35.53 8.92
N LEU A 5 51.16 -35.86 9.32
CA LEU A 5 50.35 -35.22 10.37
C LEU A 5 50.33 -33.67 10.38
N LEU A 6 49.24 -33.07 9.89
CA LEU A 6 48.78 -31.77 10.41
C LEU A 6 47.26 -31.69 10.30
N LEU A 7 46.60 -31.93 11.43
CA LEU A 7 45.22 -31.54 11.71
C LEU A 7 45.13 -30.01 11.65
N LEU A 8 44.13 -29.49 10.94
CA LEU A 8 43.53 -28.20 11.26
C LEU A 8 42.02 -28.38 11.43
N LEU A 9 41.59 -28.48 12.70
CA LEU A 9 40.22 -28.18 13.09
C LEU A 9 39.98 -26.69 12.84
N MET A 10 39.03 -26.35 11.97
CA MET A 10 38.37 -25.04 12.00
C MET A 10 36.91 -25.24 12.42
N LEU A 11 36.69 -25.01 13.72
CA LEU A 11 35.38 -24.74 14.31
C LEU A 11 34.82 -23.45 13.71
N VAL A 12 33.96 -23.55 12.70
CA VAL A 12 33.13 -22.40 12.30
C VAL A 12 31.99 -22.31 13.30
N SER A 13 32.12 -21.35 14.19
CA SER A 13 31.07 -20.94 15.11
C SER A 13 29.93 -20.35 14.28
N PHE A 14 28.79 -21.04 14.20
CA PHE A 14 27.55 -20.40 13.80
C PHE A 14 27.24 -19.34 14.85
N LYS A 15 27.46 -18.06 14.53
CA LYS A 15 26.81 -16.97 15.25
C LYS A 15 25.32 -17.15 14.99
N ALA A 16 24.60 -17.60 16.03
CA ALA A 16 23.16 -17.42 16.10
C ALA A 16 22.87 -15.94 15.85
N ASN A 17 22.16 -15.65 14.76
CA ASN A 17 21.62 -14.33 14.54
C ASN A 17 20.73 -14.00 15.72
N SER A 18 21.01 -12.86 16.34
CA SER A 18 20.24 -12.26 17.41
C SER A 18 18.78 -12.15 16.95
N ALA A 19 17.92 -12.98 17.54
CA ALA A 19 16.51 -12.66 17.61
C ALA A 19 16.39 -11.27 18.23
N MET A 20 15.66 -10.37 17.57
CA MET A 20 15.17 -9.18 18.24
C MET A 20 14.46 -9.66 19.50
N ASP A 21 14.92 -9.18 20.65
CA ASP A 21 14.28 -9.36 21.93
C ASP A 21 12.92 -8.66 21.83
N CYS A 22 11.92 -9.40 21.34
CA CYS A 22 10.53 -9.04 21.51
C CYS A 22 10.37 -8.85 23.01
N GLN A 23 10.25 -7.61 23.47
CA GLN A 23 9.88 -7.32 24.85
C GLN A 23 8.80 -8.33 25.23
N VAL A 24 9.13 -9.16 26.22
CA VAL A 24 8.37 -10.32 26.66
C VAL A 24 6.89 -9.99 26.57
N VAL A 25 6.15 -10.72 25.72
CA VAL A 25 4.69 -10.57 25.62
C VAL A 25 4.14 -10.63 27.05
N PRO A 26 3.48 -9.58 27.56
CA PRO A 26 3.01 -9.57 28.94
C PRO A 26 2.10 -10.77 29.15
N ASN A 27 2.44 -11.63 30.11
CA ASN A 27 1.59 -12.78 30.41
C ASN A 27 0.25 -12.29 30.97
N CYS A 28 -0.83 -13.04 30.74
CA CYS A 28 -2.18 -12.64 31.15
C CYS A 28 -2.30 -12.33 32.65
N ALA A 29 -1.54 -13.03 33.49
CA ALA A 29 -1.46 -12.75 34.92
C ALA A 29 -0.90 -11.34 35.21
N SER A 30 0.13 -10.90 34.49
CA SER A 30 0.73 -9.56 34.62
C SER A 30 -0.20 -8.43 34.16
N LEU A 31 -1.16 -8.74 33.30
CA LEU A 31 -2.22 -7.83 32.86
C LEU A 31 -3.44 -7.83 33.79
N GLY A 32 -3.37 -8.60 34.88
CA GLY A 32 -4.41 -8.69 35.90
C GLY A 32 -5.60 -9.57 35.49
N PHE A 33 -5.39 -10.52 34.59
CA PHE A 33 -6.33 -11.62 34.36
C PHE A 33 -5.99 -12.79 35.29
N SER A 34 -6.98 -13.59 35.65
CA SER A 34 -6.88 -14.75 36.53
C SER A 34 -7.50 -15.97 35.86
N THR A 35 -6.99 -17.16 36.18
CA THR A 35 -7.66 -18.43 35.83
C THR A 35 -8.79 -18.78 36.79
N GLU A 36 -8.91 -18.02 37.89
CA GLU A 36 -9.93 -18.22 38.92
C GLU A 36 -11.20 -17.43 38.58
N ASP A 37 -12.33 -18.01 38.94
CA ASP A 37 -13.65 -17.37 38.85
C ASP A 37 -13.80 -16.33 39.95
N ASP A 38 -14.37 -15.19 39.60
CA ASP A 38 -14.81 -14.17 40.55
C ASP A 38 -16.32 -14.35 40.78
N ASP A 39 -16.69 -14.98 41.88
CA ASP A 39 -18.09 -15.28 42.24
C ASP A 39 -18.97 -14.02 42.34
N THR A 40 -18.38 -12.82 42.36
CA THR A 40 -19.11 -11.55 42.35
C THR A 40 -19.37 -11.00 40.94
N CYS A 41 -18.85 -11.67 39.92
CA CYS A 41 -18.98 -11.24 38.53
C CYS A 41 -20.30 -11.72 37.91
N PRO A 42 -21.07 -10.84 37.24
CA PRO A 42 -22.30 -11.26 36.56
C PRO A 42 -22.00 -12.24 35.42
N GLU A 43 -22.98 -13.06 35.00
CA GLU A 43 -22.81 -14.14 33.99
C GLU A 43 -22.14 -13.69 32.67
N ASN A 44 -22.18 -12.38 32.34
CA ASN A 44 -21.54 -11.79 31.16
C ASN A 44 -20.53 -10.67 31.50
N GLY A 45 -20.02 -10.64 32.73
CA GLY A 45 -19.13 -9.61 33.26
C GLY A 45 -17.65 -9.89 33.05
N TYR A 46 -17.29 -10.93 32.32
CA TYR A 46 -15.89 -11.34 32.15
C TYR A 46 -15.31 -10.87 30.83
N MET A 47 -14.08 -10.38 30.89
CA MET A 47 -13.19 -10.16 29.75
C MET A 47 -12.11 -11.25 29.76
N TYR A 48 -11.89 -11.91 28.61
CA TYR A 48 -10.84 -12.93 28.47
C TYR A 48 -9.53 -12.31 27.98
N CYS A 49 -8.41 -12.89 28.40
CA CYS A 49 -7.10 -12.41 28.00
C CYS A 49 -6.87 -12.69 26.50
N PRO A 50 -6.38 -11.71 25.71
CA PRO A 50 -6.13 -11.89 24.28
C PRO A 50 -5.05 -12.92 23.94
N PHE A 51 -4.22 -13.30 24.91
CA PHE A 51 -3.08 -14.21 24.72
C PHE A 51 -3.32 -15.62 25.28
N ASP A 52 -4.32 -15.80 26.15
CA ASP A 52 -4.69 -17.09 26.75
C ASP A 52 -6.12 -17.03 27.32
N LEU A 53 -7.05 -17.74 26.68
CA LEU A 53 -8.47 -17.72 27.06
C LEU A 53 -8.77 -18.41 28.40
N ASN A 54 -7.82 -19.13 28.98
CA ASN A 54 -7.99 -19.65 30.35
C ASN A 54 -7.93 -18.53 31.39
N TYR A 55 -7.43 -17.36 31.02
CA TYR A 55 -7.35 -16.19 31.88
C TYR A 55 -8.51 -15.22 31.60
N LYS A 56 -9.24 -14.84 32.64
CA LYS A 56 -10.36 -13.91 32.61
C LYS A 56 -10.24 -12.83 33.69
N LYS A 57 -10.89 -11.70 33.48
CA LYS A 57 -10.94 -10.57 34.41
C LYS A 57 -12.36 -10.06 34.51
N CYS A 58 -12.86 -9.93 35.74
CA CYS A 58 -14.18 -9.34 35.95
C CYS A 58 -14.15 -7.84 35.63
N VAL A 59 -15.10 -7.37 34.83
CA VAL A 59 -15.28 -5.96 34.42
C VAL A 59 -16.63 -5.38 34.84
N GLY A 60 -17.41 -6.12 35.65
CA GLY A 60 -18.70 -5.67 36.21
C GLY A 60 -19.77 -5.44 35.14
N SER A 61 -20.95 -4.92 35.54
CA SER A 61 -22.10 -4.66 34.64
C SER A 61 -21.88 -3.57 33.58
N GLN A 62 -20.64 -3.22 33.25
CA GLN A 62 -20.37 -2.46 32.03
C GLN A 62 -20.58 -3.40 30.85
N VAL A 63 -21.58 -3.08 30.03
CA VAL A 63 -21.81 -3.75 28.74
C VAL A 63 -20.48 -3.80 28.00
N VAL A 64 -19.95 -5.01 27.85
CA VAL A 64 -18.73 -5.26 27.08
C VAL A 64 -19.01 -4.77 25.66
N ASN A 65 -18.43 -3.61 25.32
CA ASN A 65 -18.57 -3.05 23.99
C ASN A 65 -17.55 -3.77 23.08
N CYS A 66 -18.05 -4.75 22.32
CA CYS A 66 -17.25 -5.58 21.42
C CYS A 66 -16.41 -4.76 20.43
N GLU A 67 -16.97 -3.65 19.93
CA GLU A 67 -16.29 -2.75 18.99
C GLU A 67 -15.08 -2.05 19.64
N LYS A 68 -15.20 -1.64 20.92
CA LYS A 68 -14.06 -1.11 21.70
C LYS A 68 -13.00 -2.17 22.00
N LEU A 69 -13.39 -3.44 22.03
CA LEU A 69 -12.47 -4.58 22.15
C LEU A 69 -11.97 -5.09 20.80
N GLN A 70 -12.17 -4.31 19.72
CA GLN A 70 -11.70 -4.60 18.37
C GLN A 70 -12.35 -5.83 17.72
N PHE A 71 -13.46 -6.34 18.27
CA PHE A 71 -14.27 -7.30 17.53
C PHE A 71 -15.06 -6.57 16.44
N SER A 72 -15.32 -7.24 15.33
CA SER A 72 -16.11 -6.69 14.22
C SER A 72 -17.15 -7.69 13.73
N LYS A 73 -18.18 -7.20 13.03
CA LYS A 73 -19.20 -8.05 12.39
C LYS A 73 -18.77 -8.64 11.03
N SER A 74 -17.51 -8.45 10.62
CA SER A 74 -17.04 -9.00 9.35
C SER A 74 -17.05 -10.53 9.39
N ASP A 75 -17.43 -11.17 8.28
CA ASP A 75 -17.23 -12.61 8.11
C ASP A 75 -15.73 -12.91 7.98
N LYS A 76 -15.26 -13.82 8.82
CA LYS A 76 -13.85 -14.19 8.95
C LYS A 76 -13.59 -15.65 8.56
N SER A 77 -14.63 -16.39 8.17
CA SER A 77 -14.57 -17.83 7.89
C SER A 77 -13.58 -18.20 6.79
N GLU A 78 -13.32 -17.28 5.85
CA GLU A 78 -12.43 -17.55 4.71
C GLU A 78 -10.95 -17.29 4.99
N TRP A 79 -10.61 -16.48 6.00
CA TRP A 79 -9.24 -16.01 6.22
C TRP A 79 -8.72 -16.20 7.64
N CYS A 80 -9.60 -16.51 8.60
CA CYS A 80 -9.24 -16.73 9.98
C CYS A 80 -9.35 -18.20 10.36
N ALA A 81 -8.22 -18.79 10.76
CA ALA A 81 -8.18 -20.18 11.22
C ALA A 81 -8.87 -20.38 12.58
N ASP A 82 -8.91 -19.34 13.43
CA ASP A 82 -9.45 -19.41 14.78
C ASP A 82 -10.26 -18.14 15.12
N ILE A 83 -11.59 -18.27 15.05
CA ILE A 83 -12.53 -17.17 15.24
C ILE A 83 -13.02 -17.16 16.70
N ILE A 84 -12.71 -16.07 17.40
CA ILE A 84 -13.20 -15.80 18.74
C ILE A 84 -14.50 -15.00 18.63
N LYS A 85 -15.57 -15.46 19.27
CA LYS A 85 -16.83 -14.72 19.38
C LYS A 85 -16.78 -13.75 20.56
N CYS A 86 -17.35 -12.57 20.39
CA CYS A 86 -17.48 -11.63 21.49
C CYS A 86 -18.45 -12.20 22.54
N PRO A 87 -18.09 -12.19 23.84
CA PRO A 87 -18.96 -12.73 24.89
C PRO A 87 -20.31 -12.04 25.03
N SER A 88 -20.41 -10.76 24.66
CA SER A 88 -21.65 -9.98 24.81
C SER A 88 -22.53 -9.92 23.54
N ASP A 89 -21.97 -10.26 22.36
CA ASP A 89 -22.71 -10.33 21.10
C ASP A 89 -21.97 -11.25 20.10
N GLU A 90 -22.49 -12.46 19.88
CA GLU A 90 -21.85 -13.44 18.99
C GLU A 90 -21.75 -12.99 17.52
N GLN A 91 -22.45 -11.93 17.11
CA GLN A 91 -22.28 -11.35 15.77
C GLN A 91 -20.93 -10.63 15.61
N TYR A 92 -20.32 -10.21 16.72
CA TYR A 92 -19.00 -9.63 16.73
C TYR A 92 -17.97 -10.74 16.91
N THR A 93 -17.03 -10.84 15.98
CA THR A 93 -15.97 -11.84 15.99
C THR A 93 -14.61 -11.17 15.88
N LEU A 94 -13.57 -11.83 16.40
CA LEU A 94 -12.17 -11.43 16.34
C LEU A 94 -11.36 -12.62 15.85
N CYS A 95 -10.38 -12.37 14.98
CA CYS A 95 -9.45 -13.43 14.60
C CYS A 95 -8.30 -13.58 15.60
N ASN A 96 -8.17 -14.77 16.20
CA ASN A 96 -7.06 -15.08 17.11
C ASN A 96 -5.73 -15.09 16.33
N ALA A 97 -4.82 -14.21 16.70
CA ALA A 97 -3.60 -13.89 15.95
C ALA A 97 -2.54 -15.02 15.91
N GLY A 98 -2.84 -16.20 16.45
CA GLY A 98 -1.90 -17.32 16.54
C GLY A 98 -1.40 -17.82 15.18
N VAL A 99 -2.23 -17.83 14.13
CA VAL A 99 -1.87 -18.23 12.75
C VAL A 99 -2.87 -17.64 11.74
N ALA A 100 -3.05 -16.32 11.70
CA ALA A 100 -3.90 -15.70 10.67
C ALA A 100 -3.03 -15.31 9.47
N VAL A 101 -2.96 -16.18 8.47
CA VAL A 101 -2.38 -15.84 7.15
C VAL A 101 -3.56 -15.64 6.20
N SER A 102 -4.08 -14.42 6.14
CA SER A 102 -5.01 -14.09 5.07
C SER A 102 -4.23 -14.05 3.76
N THR A 103 -4.38 -15.09 2.94
CA THR A 103 -3.82 -15.20 1.59
C THR A 103 -4.83 -14.81 0.52
N ARG A 104 -5.87 -14.06 0.89
CA ARG A 104 -6.91 -13.58 -0.03
C ARG A 104 -7.26 -12.15 0.33
N CYS A 105 -7.17 -11.28 -0.65
CA CYS A 105 -7.48 -9.87 -0.49
C CYS A 105 -8.73 -9.49 -1.27
N LYS A 106 -9.49 -8.54 -0.72
CA LYS A 106 -10.55 -7.82 -1.42
C LYS A 106 -10.20 -6.34 -1.52
N ILE A 107 -10.84 -5.65 -2.46
CA ILE A 107 -10.73 -4.20 -2.60
C ILE A 107 -11.10 -3.53 -1.27
N GLY A 108 -10.26 -2.59 -0.83
CA GLY A 108 -10.39 -1.89 0.44
C GLY A 108 -9.62 -2.53 1.61
N ASP A 109 -9.07 -3.74 1.46
CA ASP A 109 -8.26 -4.34 2.52
C ASP A 109 -6.94 -3.59 2.73
N VAL A 110 -6.46 -3.61 3.97
CA VAL A 110 -5.10 -3.17 4.33
C VAL A 110 -4.13 -4.29 3.98
N PHE A 111 -3.11 -3.97 3.20
CA PHE A 111 -2.04 -4.91 2.87
C PHE A 111 -0.80 -4.63 3.71
N TYR A 112 -0.21 -5.69 4.24
CA TYR A 112 0.90 -5.65 5.20
C TYR A 112 2.20 -6.16 4.60
N ALA A 113 3.32 -5.68 5.12
CA ALA A 113 4.67 -6.00 4.69
C ALA A 113 5.03 -7.50 4.71
N ASN A 114 4.34 -8.28 5.55
CA ASN A 114 4.50 -9.73 5.66
C ASN A 114 3.75 -10.50 4.55
N GLY A 115 3.12 -9.81 3.61
CA GLY A 115 2.33 -10.44 2.55
C GLY A 115 1.02 -11.01 3.10
N THR A 116 0.30 -10.23 3.90
CA THR A 116 -1.06 -10.57 4.35
C THR A 116 -1.98 -9.38 4.14
N CYS A 117 -3.28 -9.63 4.09
CA CYS A 117 -4.28 -8.57 3.96
C CYS A 117 -5.46 -8.78 4.90
N PHE A 118 -5.92 -7.70 5.50
CA PHE A 118 -7.01 -7.74 6.46
C PHE A 118 -7.95 -6.58 6.23
N ASP A 119 -9.22 -6.81 6.55
CA ASP A 119 -10.21 -5.75 6.64
C ASP A 119 -9.74 -4.68 7.65
N ILE A 120 -10.03 -3.42 7.36
CA ILE A 120 -9.58 -2.30 8.18
C ILE A 120 -10.15 -2.32 9.61
N GLY A 121 -11.33 -2.92 9.80
CA GLY A 121 -11.90 -3.17 11.13
C GLY A 121 -10.98 -4.01 12.02
N GLU A 122 -10.19 -4.90 11.42
CA GLU A 122 -9.28 -5.82 12.10
C GLU A 122 -7.89 -5.24 12.35
N HIS A 123 -7.58 -4.06 11.79
CA HIS A 123 -6.25 -3.47 11.93
C HIS A 123 -5.86 -3.30 13.41
N ARG A 124 -4.70 -3.86 13.73
CA ARG A 124 -4.01 -3.83 15.03
C ARG A 124 -2.51 -3.90 14.78
N ASP A 125 -1.72 -3.28 15.65
CA ASP A 125 -0.25 -3.19 15.50
C ASP A 125 0.44 -4.56 15.38
N SER A 126 -0.15 -5.61 15.97
CA SER A 126 0.38 -6.98 15.92
C SER A 126 0.25 -7.67 14.57
N LEU A 127 -0.52 -7.12 13.61
CA LEU A 127 -0.63 -7.69 12.25
C LEU A 127 0.58 -7.36 11.37
N GLY A 128 1.43 -6.43 11.81
CA GLY A 128 2.62 -5.99 11.12
C GLY A 128 2.49 -4.58 10.55
N THR A 129 3.44 -4.19 9.71
CA THR A 129 3.50 -2.86 9.10
C THR A 129 2.56 -2.76 7.90
N PRO A 130 1.53 -1.89 7.91
CA PRO A 130 0.74 -1.58 6.72
C PRO A 130 1.62 -0.96 5.65
N ILE A 131 1.41 -1.32 4.39
CA ILE A 131 2.20 -0.81 3.26
C ILE A 131 1.35 -0.24 2.12
N GLY A 132 0.07 -0.61 2.06
CA GLY A 132 -0.87 -0.08 1.09
C GLY A 132 -2.29 -0.56 1.32
N VAL A 133 -3.19 -0.11 0.45
CA VAL A 133 -4.60 -0.52 0.42
C VAL A 133 -4.89 -1.15 -0.93
N VAL A 134 -5.59 -2.28 -0.92
CA VAL A 134 -5.95 -3.05 -2.12
C VAL A 134 -6.97 -2.26 -2.94
N PHE A 135 -6.66 -1.99 -4.20
CA PHE A 135 -7.59 -1.34 -5.14
C PHE A 135 -7.99 -2.24 -6.31
N GLU A 136 -7.28 -3.35 -6.49
CA GLU A 136 -7.54 -4.38 -7.50
C GLU A 136 -7.23 -5.74 -6.89
N ALA A 137 -8.11 -6.71 -7.07
CA ALA A 137 -7.92 -8.09 -6.63
C ALA A 137 -8.52 -9.05 -7.66
N SER A 138 -7.87 -10.19 -7.90
CA SER A 138 -8.42 -11.30 -8.67
C SER A 138 -9.64 -11.90 -7.96
N GLU A 139 -10.46 -12.66 -8.69
CA GLU A 139 -11.66 -13.30 -8.13
C GLU A 139 -11.35 -14.21 -6.92
N ASP A 140 -10.19 -14.87 -6.93
CA ASP A 140 -9.73 -15.71 -5.82
C ASP A 140 -9.00 -14.92 -4.71
N GLY A 141 -8.85 -13.60 -4.89
CA GLY A 141 -8.15 -12.69 -3.99
C GLY A 141 -6.65 -12.92 -3.89
N ARG A 142 -6.06 -13.79 -4.72
CA ARG A 142 -4.66 -14.20 -4.56
C ARG A 142 -3.65 -13.26 -5.21
N ASN A 143 -4.12 -12.48 -6.17
CA ASN A 143 -3.31 -11.54 -6.94
C ASN A 143 -4.02 -10.20 -6.98
N GLY A 144 -3.25 -9.14 -7.17
CA GLY A 144 -3.84 -7.82 -7.34
C GLY A 144 -2.82 -6.71 -7.20
N LYS A 145 -3.33 -5.52 -6.89
CA LYS A 145 -2.52 -4.32 -6.74
C LYS A 145 -2.94 -3.52 -5.51
N ILE A 146 -1.94 -2.90 -4.90
CA ILE A 146 -2.13 -1.99 -3.77
C ILE A 146 -1.65 -0.59 -4.13
N VAL A 147 -2.31 0.41 -3.56
CA VAL A 147 -1.88 1.81 -3.59
C VAL A 147 -1.23 2.18 -2.28
N ASN A 148 -0.17 2.97 -2.35
CA ASN A 148 0.59 3.38 -1.18
C ASN A 148 -0.23 4.29 -0.22
N LEU A 149 0.19 4.35 1.04
CA LEU A 149 -0.63 4.88 2.14
C LEU A 149 -0.89 6.39 2.11
N LYS A 150 -0.01 7.19 1.50
CA LYS A 150 -0.12 8.66 1.48
C LYS A 150 0.48 9.24 0.19
N ASP A 151 0.05 10.44 -0.19
CA ASP A 151 0.67 11.18 -1.29
C ASP A 151 2.17 11.36 -1.03
N ILE A 152 2.94 11.34 -2.11
CA ILE A 152 4.39 11.45 -2.03
C ILE A 152 4.81 12.91 -1.88
N THR A 153 5.67 13.16 -0.91
CA THR A 153 6.17 14.51 -0.62
C THR A 153 7.50 14.77 -1.34
N PHE A 154 7.70 16.02 -1.77
CA PHE A 154 8.91 16.48 -2.45
C PHE A 154 9.49 17.72 -1.76
N TYR A 155 10.81 17.75 -1.64
CA TYR A 155 11.53 18.90 -1.10
C TYR A 155 11.75 19.99 -2.15
N TYR A 156 12.24 21.15 -1.69
CA TYR A 156 12.70 22.23 -2.57
C TYR A 156 13.65 21.68 -3.66
N ASN A 157 13.53 22.19 -4.88
CA ASN A 157 14.15 21.65 -6.10
C ASN A 157 13.66 20.25 -6.51
N TYR A 158 12.46 19.84 -6.11
CA TYR A 158 11.81 18.61 -6.59
C TYR A 158 12.56 17.34 -6.21
N LYS A 159 13.28 17.35 -5.08
CA LYS A 159 14.04 16.20 -4.60
C LYS A 159 13.13 15.27 -3.80
N PHE A 160 13.07 14.00 -4.21
CA PHE A 160 12.44 12.93 -3.44
C PHE A 160 13.43 12.35 -2.42
N LEU A 161 13.00 12.17 -1.18
CA LEU A 161 13.77 11.51 -0.11
C LEU A 161 13.09 10.18 0.25
N SER A 162 13.67 9.08 -0.20
CA SER A 162 13.08 7.75 0.00
C SER A 162 13.03 7.31 1.47
N ASP A 163 13.90 7.85 2.32
CA ASP A 163 13.91 7.60 3.77
C ASP A 163 12.77 8.32 4.50
N LYS A 164 12.18 9.33 3.86
CA LYS A 164 11.04 10.07 4.38
C LYS A 164 10.02 10.33 3.27
N PRO A 165 9.42 9.27 2.70
CA PRO A 165 8.59 9.40 1.51
C PRO A 165 7.31 10.23 1.77
N TYR A 166 6.89 10.27 3.04
CA TYR A 166 5.67 10.92 3.53
C TYR A 166 5.92 12.09 4.48
N ASP A 167 7.17 12.26 4.91
CA ASP A 167 7.57 13.14 6.01
C ASP A 167 8.66 14.11 5.55
N GLY A 168 8.19 15.16 4.88
CA GLY A 168 8.98 16.36 4.71
C GLY A 168 9.01 16.78 3.26
N GLY A 169 8.38 17.90 3.02
CA GLY A 169 8.45 18.58 1.75
C GLY A 169 7.89 19.97 1.93
N TYR A 170 8.15 20.80 0.94
CA TYR A 170 7.38 22.03 0.75
C TYR A 170 6.21 21.79 -0.20
N TYR A 171 6.18 20.64 -0.88
CA TYR A 171 5.26 20.33 -1.96
C TYR A 171 4.82 18.87 -1.92
N ASP A 172 3.52 18.65 -2.15
CA ASP A 172 2.93 17.32 -2.38
C ASP A 172 2.59 17.10 -3.87
N GLU A 173 3.01 18.05 -4.70
CA GLU A 173 2.80 18.03 -6.14
C GLU A 173 4.14 18.20 -6.87
N ILE A 174 4.22 17.61 -8.06
CA ILE A 174 5.45 17.48 -8.81
C ILE A 174 5.24 17.67 -10.32
N PHE A 175 6.24 18.18 -11.01
CA PHE A 175 6.28 18.15 -12.47
C PHE A 175 6.61 16.75 -12.98
N TRP A 176 6.15 16.42 -14.18
CA TRP A 176 6.48 15.12 -14.78
C TRP A 176 7.97 15.00 -15.16
N GLY A 177 8.66 16.12 -15.39
CA GLY A 177 10.12 16.21 -15.54
C GLY A 177 10.66 16.19 -16.98
N LEU A 178 10.13 15.35 -17.89
CA LEU A 178 10.68 15.17 -19.24
C LEU A 178 9.82 15.80 -20.35
N LYS A 179 10.33 16.84 -21.04
CA LYS A 179 9.69 17.42 -22.25
C LYS A 179 9.93 16.65 -23.56
N ASP A 180 10.89 15.72 -23.60
CA ASP A 180 11.26 14.96 -24.82
C ASP A 180 11.61 13.51 -24.49
N VAL A 181 10.60 12.65 -24.36
CA VAL A 181 10.80 11.19 -24.43
C VAL A 181 10.10 10.74 -25.70
N SER A 182 10.89 10.39 -26.72
CA SER A 182 10.39 9.89 -28.01
C SER A 182 10.52 8.37 -28.14
N THR A 183 11.02 7.66 -27.11
CA THR A 183 11.34 6.23 -27.23
C THR A 183 10.91 5.46 -25.99
N GLY A 184 10.03 4.47 -26.18
CA GLY A 184 9.83 3.34 -25.26
C GLY A 184 8.54 3.33 -24.43
N VAL A 185 7.78 4.42 -24.36
CA VAL A 185 6.46 4.43 -23.69
C VAL A 185 5.38 4.45 -24.76
N HIS A 186 4.39 3.56 -24.67
CA HIS A 186 3.23 3.60 -25.57
C HIS A 186 2.56 4.98 -25.50
N MET A 187 2.50 5.64 -26.66
CA MET A 187 1.91 6.96 -26.81
C MET A 187 0.51 6.81 -27.39
N TYR A 188 -0.51 7.25 -26.66
CA TYR A 188 -1.87 7.35 -27.20
C TYR A 188 -2.04 8.73 -27.80
N SER A 189 -1.86 8.80 -29.11
CA SER A 189 -1.81 10.06 -29.85
C SER A 189 -3.19 10.61 -30.18
N THR A 190 -4.25 9.81 -29.97
CA THR A 190 -5.64 10.22 -30.14
C THR A 190 -6.51 9.74 -28.97
N ALA A 191 -7.68 10.37 -28.79
CA ALA A 191 -8.65 9.94 -27.79
C ALA A 191 -9.26 8.56 -28.13
N ASP A 192 -9.36 8.22 -29.42
CA ASP A 192 -9.93 6.95 -29.86
C ASP A 192 -8.98 5.77 -29.63
N GLU A 193 -7.67 5.96 -29.84
CA GLU A 193 -6.65 4.97 -29.49
C GLU A 193 -6.67 4.66 -27.99
N LEU A 194 -6.70 5.70 -27.14
CA LEU A 194 -6.77 5.51 -25.70
C LEU A 194 -8.10 4.85 -25.29
N LYS A 195 -9.21 5.23 -25.92
CA LYS A 195 -10.52 4.63 -25.64
C LYS A 195 -10.49 3.15 -25.95
N ALA A 196 -10.03 2.76 -27.14
CA ALA A 196 -9.95 1.35 -27.53
C ALA A 196 -9.09 0.57 -26.54
N ALA A 197 -7.91 1.10 -26.17
CA ALA A 197 -7.04 0.45 -25.21
C ALA A 197 -7.68 0.30 -23.81
N LEU A 198 -8.42 1.30 -23.34
CA LEU A 198 -9.16 1.21 -22.07
C LEU A 198 -10.29 0.17 -22.12
N VAL A 199 -11.10 0.18 -23.19
CA VAL A 199 -12.24 -0.74 -23.37
C VAL A 199 -11.75 -2.18 -23.50
N ASP A 200 -10.70 -2.40 -24.29
CA ASP A 200 -10.14 -3.73 -24.54
C ASP A 200 -9.27 -4.22 -23.38
N THR A 201 -9.13 -3.43 -22.31
CA THR A 201 -8.22 -3.70 -21.19
C THR A 201 -6.79 -4.02 -21.63
N SER A 202 -6.33 -3.33 -22.68
CA SER A 202 -5.01 -3.55 -23.27
C SER A 202 -3.93 -3.42 -22.22
N SER A 203 -3.01 -4.38 -22.17
CA SER A 203 -1.89 -4.38 -21.23
C SER A 203 -1.16 -3.04 -21.21
N ASP A 204 -1.05 -2.36 -22.35
CA ASP A 204 -0.31 -1.11 -22.51
C ASP A 204 -0.86 0.06 -21.66
N VAL A 205 -2.18 0.13 -21.42
CA VAL A 205 -2.78 1.14 -20.53
C VAL A 205 -2.81 0.70 -19.06
N TYR A 206 -2.42 -0.54 -18.78
CA TYR A 206 -2.31 -1.14 -17.43
C TYR A 206 -0.88 -1.58 -17.09
N ASN A 207 0.13 -1.03 -17.79
CA ASN A 207 1.53 -1.41 -17.66
C ASN A 207 2.39 -0.27 -17.09
N GLY A 208 1.95 0.32 -15.97
CA GLY A 208 2.71 1.39 -15.30
C GLY A 208 4.09 0.95 -14.84
N LYS A 209 4.29 -0.36 -14.59
CA LYS A 209 5.56 -0.95 -14.17
C LYS A 209 6.63 -0.81 -15.25
N GLU A 210 6.38 -1.31 -16.47
CA GLU A 210 7.32 -1.19 -17.58
C GLU A 210 7.48 0.28 -18.02
N ALA A 211 6.39 1.05 -18.03
CA ALA A 211 6.44 2.47 -18.34
C ALA A 211 7.36 3.21 -17.36
N THR A 212 7.22 2.96 -16.05
CA THR A 212 8.05 3.60 -15.02
C THR A 212 9.52 3.24 -15.18
N VAL A 213 9.86 1.96 -15.40
CA VAL A 213 11.24 1.53 -15.63
C VAL A 213 11.82 2.23 -16.87
N THR A 214 11.07 2.24 -17.97
CA THR A 214 11.48 2.89 -19.21
C THR A 214 11.73 4.38 -18.98
N ILE A 215 10.78 5.08 -18.38
CA ILE A 215 10.85 6.52 -18.10
C ILE A 215 12.03 6.83 -17.15
N ALA A 216 12.24 6.03 -16.11
CA ALA A 216 13.32 6.22 -15.14
C ALA A 216 14.71 5.95 -15.75
N SER A 217 14.78 5.08 -16.76
CA SER A 217 16.02 4.73 -17.47
C SER A 217 16.47 5.80 -18.47
N VAL A 218 15.56 6.68 -18.93
CA VAL A 218 15.89 7.72 -19.91
C VAL A 218 16.85 8.73 -19.29
N LYS A 219 18.11 8.67 -19.72
CA LYS A 219 19.13 9.69 -19.46
C LYS A 219 19.33 10.51 -20.74
N LYS A 220 18.94 11.79 -20.75
CA LYS A 220 19.28 12.69 -21.86
C LYS A 220 20.79 12.98 -21.85
N SER A 221 21.51 12.67 -22.93
CA SER A 221 22.90 13.07 -23.11
C SER A 221 23.02 14.59 -23.20
N GLY A 222 24.08 15.17 -22.61
CA GLY A 222 24.33 16.63 -22.65
C GLY A 222 23.66 17.46 -21.56
N CYS A 223 23.03 16.84 -20.57
CA CYS A 223 22.48 17.55 -19.42
C CYS A 223 23.53 17.75 -18.33
N SER A 224 24.04 18.98 -18.21
CA SER A 224 24.89 19.39 -17.11
C SER A 224 24.03 20.02 -16.01
N LEU A 225 24.11 19.50 -14.78
CA LEU A 225 23.60 20.16 -13.58
C LEU A 225 24.54 21.32 -13.22
N THR A 226 24.71 22.31 -14.09
CA THR A 226 25.37 23.55 -13.69
C THR A 226 24.39 24.36 -12.86
N SER A 227 24.64 24.36 -11.56
CA SER A 227 24.04 25.23 -10.54
C SER A 227 23.59 26.59 -11.09
N GLY A 228 22.29 26.90 -11.01
CA GLY A 228 21.84 28.29 -11.11
C GLY A 228 20.43 28.53 -11.65
N GLU A 229 19.87 27.67 -12.49
CA GLU A 229 18.59 27.95 -13.16
C GLU A 229 17.48 26.96 -12.74
N ALA A 230 16.59 27.45 -11.87
CA ALA A 230 15.67 26.66 -11.05
C ALA A 230 14.36 26.19 -11.75
N TRP A 231 14.23 26.23 -13.08
CA TRP A 231 12.93 25.97 -13.72
C TRP A 231 12.89 25.05 -14.94
N ALA A 232 14.00 24.50 -15.44
CA ALA A 232 13.94 23.46 -16.46
C ALA A 232 15.28 22.75 -16.68
N THR A 233 15.56 21.63 -16.00
CA THR A 233 16.58 20.64 -16.46
C THR A 233 16.58 19.34 -15.64
N SER A 234 15.43 18.82 -15.18
CA SER A 234 15.42 17.40 -14.79
C SER A 234 15.40 16.57 -16.07
N CYS A 235 16.56 16.04 -16.45
CA CYS A 235 16.72 15.22 -17.67
C CYS A 235 16.19 13.79 -17.51
N VAL A 236 15.26 13.64 -16.58
CA VAL A 236 14.70 12.42 -16.02
C VAL A 236 13.32 12.79 -15.48
N SER A 237 12.38 11.83 -15.49
CA SER A 237 11.08 12.04 -14.86
C SER A 237 11.22 11.90 -13.36
N VAL A 238 10.93 12.97 -12.62
CA VAL A 238 11.00 12.98 -11.16
C VAL A 238 10.01 11.97 -10.55
N PRO A 239 8.74 11.89 -10.98
CA PRO A 239 7.80 10.88 -10.50
C PRO A 239 8.28 9.43 -10.67
N ALA A 240 8.80 9.08 -11.86
CA ALA A 240 9.22 7.70 -12.13
C ALA A 240 10.46 7.31 -11.31
N GLN A 241 11.42 8.22 -11.14
CA GLN A 241 12.57 7.98 -10.28
C GLN A 241 12.18 7.87 -8.81
N ALA A 242 11.24 8.70 -8.36
CA ALA A 242 10.71 8.61 -7.01
C ALA A 242 10.05 7.26 -6.76
N ALA A 243 9.28 6.74 -7.72
CA ALA A 243 8.68 5.41 -7.62
C ALA A 243 9.71 4.29 -7.48
N VAL A 244 10.77 4.30 -8.30
CA VAL A 244 11.87 3.32 -8.22
C VAL A 244 12.61 3.38 -6.88
N ALA A 245 12.77 4.56 -6.30
CA ALA A 245 13.44 4.73 -5.01
C ALA A 245 12.51 4.51 -3.80
N PHE A 246 11.20 4.47 -4.00
CA PHE A 246 10.22 4.47 -2.93
C PHE A 246 10.14 3.13 -2.20
N TYR A 247 9.98 3.22 -0.89
CA TYR A 247 9.56 2.13 -0.02
C TYR A 247 8.70 2.73 1.11
N PRO A 248 7.60 2.09 1.52
CA PRO A 248 6.62 2.70 2.42
C PRO A 248 7.07 2.73 3.89
N HIS A 249 8.02 1.88 4.28
CA HIS A 249 8.56 1.85 5.63
C HIS A 249 10.01 1.38 5.67
N ALA A 250 10.83 1.95 6.56
CA ALA A 250 12.27 1.66 6.62
C ALA A 250 12.58 0.18 6.89
N SER A 251 11.73 -0.52 7.66
CA SER A 251 11.92 -1.95 7.96
C SER A 251 11.83 -2.87 6.75
N ILE A 252 11.30 -2.40 5.62
CA ILE A 252 11.08 -3.22 4.42
C ILE A 252 11.83 -2.69 3.21
N LYS A 253 12.75 -1.74 3.40
CA LYS A 253 13.51 -1.12 2.32
C LYS A 253 14.13 -2.14 1.36
N ASP A 254 14.73 -3.20 1.92
CA ASP A 254 15.43 -4.24 1.16
C ASP A 254 14.57 -5.49 0.93
N ASN A 255 13.25 -5.41 1.18
CA ASN A 255 12.32 -6.50 0.92
C ASN A 255 12.23 -6.76 -0.59
N ALA A 256 12.40 -8.01 -1.01
CA ALA A 256 12.43 -8.38 -2.42
C ALA A 256 11.10 -8.15 -3.17
N ASN A 257 9.97 -8.14 -2.45
CA ASN A 257 8.64 -8.06 -3.03
C ASN A 257 8.01 -6.67 -2.89
N TYR A 258 8.34 -5.93 -1.81
CA TYR A 258 7.67 -4.66 -1.49
C TYR A 258 8.63 -3.51 -1.12
N GLY A 259 9.94 -3.75 -1.22
CA GLY A 259 10.96 -2.76 -0.94
C GLY A 259 11.23 -1.81 -2.12
N ALA A 260 12.39 -1.14 -2.06
CA ALA A 260 12.81 -0.23 -3.12
C ALA A 260 12.90 -0.97 -4.47
N GLY A 261 12.46 -0.30 -5.55
CA GLY A 261 12.44 -0.86 -6.91
C GLY A 261 11.22 -1.70 -7.24
N GLN A 262 10.34 -1.97 -6.28
CA GLN A 262 9.11 -2.77 -6.50
C GLN A 262 7.89 -1.90 -6.86
N TRP A 263 7.96 -0.61 -6.59
CA TRP A 263 6.85 0.33 -6.77
C TRP A 263 6.95 1.10 -8.09
N TRP A 264 5.80 1.45 -8.67
CA TRP A 264 5.74 2.22 -9.91
C TRP A 264 4.67 3.32 -9.93
N LEU A 265 4.83 4.23 -10.88
CA LEU A 265 3.82 5.24 -11.20
C LEU A 265 2.73 4.58 -12.07
N PRO A 266 1.46 4.56 -11.63
CA PRO A 266 0.38 3.87 -12.33
C PRO A 266 0.20 4.42 -13.75
N ALA A 267 -0.07 3.53 -14.70
CA ALA A 267 -0.57 3.92 -16.02
C ALA A 267 -1.99 4.48 -15.92
N ILE A 268 -2.49 5.12 -16.98
CA ILE A 268 -3.80 5.78 -16.97
C ILE A 268 -4.96 4.80 -16.67
N GLY A 269 -4.86 3.55 -17.12
CA GLY A 269 -5.82 2.50 -16.80
C GLY A 269 -5.76 2.13 -15.32
N GLU A 270 -4.57 1.86 -14.78
CA GLU A 270 -4.37 1.56 -13.34
C GLU A 270 -4.85 2.71 -12.44
N LEU A 271 -4.52 3.96 -12.80
CA LEU A 271 -4.95 5.14 -12.05
C LEU A 271 -6.47 5.34 -12.13
N ALA A 272 -7.09 5.02 -13.26
CA ALA A 272 -8.55 5.02 -13.40
C ALA A 272 -9.20 3.88 -12.60
N MET A 273 -8.56 2.72 -12.47
CA MET A 273 -9.04 1.62 -11.61
C MET A 273 -9.02 1.99 -10.13
N ILE A 274 -8.02 2.76 -9.67
CA ILE A 274 -8.02 3.31 -8.30
C ILE A 274 -9.28 4.16 -8.06
N TYR A 275 -9.71 4.95 -9.04
CA TYR A 275 -10.98 5.68 -8.95
C TYR A 275 -12.19 4.72 -8.92
N GLY A 276 -12.18 3.72 -9.78
CA GLY A 276 -13.28 2.79 -10.02
C GLY A 276 -13.73 2.91 -11.46
N LEU A 277 -12.95 2.35 -12.38
CA LEU A 277 -13.26 2.34 -13.80
C LEU A 277 -14.07 1.08 -14.14
N ASP A 278 -15.18 1.26 -14.83
CA ASP A 278 -15.87 0.26 -15.63
C ASP A 278 -15.46 0.44 -17.11
N PRO A 279 -14.56 -0.43 -17.63
CA PRO A 279 -14.11 -0.37 -19.02
C PRO A 279 -15.25 -0.43 -20.03
N ALA A 280 -16.32 -1.21 -19.76
CA ALA A 280 -17.45 -1.34 -20.66
C ALA A 280 -18.28 -0.04 -20.75
N GLY A 281 -18.25 0.78 -19.70
CA GLY A 281 -18.87 2.10 -19.66
C GLY A 281 -18.09 3.21 -20.38
N VAL A 282 -16.88 2.95 -20.88
CA VAL A 282 -16.02 3.97 -21.51
C VAL A 282 -16.49 4.30 -22.93
N THR A 283 -17.22 5.40 -23.06
CA THR A 283 -17.66 5.92 -24.36
C THR A 283 -16.72 6.99 -24.94
N SER A 284 -15.89 7.62 -24.11
CA SER A 284 -14.87 8.61 -24.47
C SER A 284 -13.69 8.58 -23.49
N ALA A 285 -12.46 8.57 -24.02
CA ALA A 285 -11.24 8.50 -23.22
C ALA A 285 -10.98 9.75 -22.37
N ASN A 286 -11.36 10.94 -22.84
CA ASN A 286 -11.12 12.21 -22.15
C ASN A 286 -12.35 12.69 -21.37
N SER A 287 -12.97 11.78 -20.63
CA SER A 287 -14.22 12.02 -19.90
C SER A 287 -14.26 11.22 -18.60
N ALA A 288 -15.32 11.42 -17.81
CA ALA A 288 -15.66 10.60 -16.65
C ALA A 288 -16.56 9.39 -17.01
N LYS A 289 -16.83 9.11 -18.29
CA LYS A 289 -17.72 8.00 -18.68
C LYS A 289 -17.09 6.65 -18.33
N GLY A 290 -17.84 5.79 -17.65
CA GLY A 290 -17.32 4.56 -17.06
C GLY A 290 -16.63 4.77 -15.70
N ALA A 291 -16.56 5.98 -15.15
CA ALA A 291 -16.06 6.19 -13.80
C ALA A 291 -17.20 5.99 -12.78
N THR A 292 -17.10 4.95 -11.95
CA THR A 292 -18.12 4.59 -10.94
C THR A 292 -17.83 5.23 -9.57
N GLY A 293 -16.55 5.41 -9.24
CA GLY A 293 -16.13 5.96 -7.95
C GLY A 293 -16.22 4.95 -6.79
N GLU A 294 -16.57 3.69 -7.05
CA GLU A 294 -16.77 2.70 -5.99
C GLU A 294 -15.43 2.29 -5.34
N THR A 295 -14.37 2.11 -6.14
CA THR A 295 -13.05 1.72 -5.63
C THR A 295 -12.44 2.81 -4.74
N ILE A 296 -12.46 4.08 -5.17
CA ILE A 296 -11.85 5.16 -4.39
C ILE A 296 -12.59 5.40 -3.08
N LYS A 297 -13.91 5.19 -3.01
CA LYS A 297 -14.66 5.27 -1.75
C LYS A 297 -14.14 4.25 -0.73
N LEU A 298 -13.97 2.98 -1.15
CA LEU A 298 -13.45 1.92 -0.29
C LEU A 298 -12.00 2.21 0.13
N VAL A 299 -11.15 2.58 -0.83
CA VAL A 299 -9.74 2.90 -0.56
C VAL A 299 -9.62 4.09 0.40
N ASN A 300 -10.35 5.18 0.17
CA ASN A 300 -10.30 6.37 1.03
C ASN A 300 -10.89 6.11 2.41
N ALA A 301 -11.94 5.29 2.53
CA ALA A 301 -12.48 4.89 3.84
C ALA A 301 -11.42 4.13 4.66
N THR A 302 -10.69 3.20 4.02
CA THR A 302 -9.60 2.46 4.66
C THR A 302 -8.43 3.36 5.03
N LEU A 303 -7.99 4.24 4.13
CA LEU A 303 -6.91 5.19 4.39
C LEU A 303 -7.26 6.18 5.52
N GLN A 304 -8.50 6.65 5.57
CA GLN A 304 -8.98 7.52 6.66
C GLN A 304 -8.97 6.77 7.99
N THR A 305 -9.45 5.54 8.03
CA THR A 305 -9.45 4.75 9.27
C THR A 305 -8.03 4.42 9.74
N LEU A 306 -7.08 4.17 8.82
CA LEU A 306 -5.66 4.00 9.17
C LEU A 306 -5.09 5.28 9.79
N LEU A 307 -5.40 6.44 9.20
CA LEU A 307 -5.01 7.75 9.74
C LEU A 307 -5.59 7.97 11.15
N ASP A 308 -6.88 7.67 11.35
CA ASP A 308 -7.55 7.79 12.65
C ASP A 308 -6.97 6.84 13.71
N LYS A 309 -6.42 5.70 13.27
CA LYS A 309 -5.68 4.74 14.12
C LYS A 309 -4.20 5.11 14.31
N GLY A 310 -3.74 6.25 13.82
CA GLY A 310 -2.38 6.78 14.03
C GLY A 310 -1.34 6.27 13.04
N VAL A 311 -1.73 5.56 11.99
CA VAL A 311 -0.83 5.18 10.90
C VAL A 311 -0.57 6.39 10.00
N VAL A 312 0.66 6.52 9.48
CA VAL A 312 1.00 7.55 8.48
C VAL A 312 0.32 7.21 7.14
N ALA A 313 -0.95 7.58 7.03
CA ALA A 313 -1.80 7.41 5.87
C ALA A 313 -2.59 8.69 5.58
N ALA A 314 -3.09 8.86 4.36
CA ALA A 314 -4.06 9.90 4.04
C ALA A 314 -4.91 9.46 2.85
N PRO A 315 -6.22 9.79 2.84
CA PRO A 315 -7.06 9.62 1.65
C PRO A 315 -6.44 10.27 0.42
N LEU A 316 -6.76 9.74 -0.77
CA LEU A 316 -6.51 10.45 -2.01
C LEU A 316 -7.40 11.70 -2.03
N GLU A 317 -6.76 12.86 -2.17
CA GLU A 317 -7.47 14.14 -2.33
C GLU A 317 -8.23 14.20 -3.66
N GLU A 318 -9.31 14.99 -3.69
CA GLU A 318 -10.16 15.23 -4.87
C GLU A 318 -9.49 16.17 -5.90
N VAL A 319 -8.28 15.82 -6.32
CA VAL A 319 -7.40 16.60 -7.20
C VAL A 319 -6.87 15.75 -8.35
N GLU A 320 -5.99 16.33 -9.15
CA GLU A 320 -5.41 15.70 -10.32
C GLU A 320 -4.14 14.91 -9.98
N TYR A 321 -4.04 13.68 -10.50
CA TYR A 321 -2.90 12.79 -10.29
C TYR A 321 -2.23 12.43 -11.62
N TRP A 322 -0.90 12.43 -11.62
CA TRP A 322 -0.12 11.99 -12.78
C TRP A 322 -0.23 10.48 -13.01
N SER A 323 -0.32 10.08 -14.27
CA SER A 323 -0.04 8.72 -14.71
C SER A 323 1.32 8.63 -15.41
N SER A 324 1.83 7.41 -15.59
CA SER A 324 2.98 7.12 -16.43
C SER A 324 2.65 7.11 -17.94
N THR A 325 1.38 7.23 -18.32
CA THR A 325 0.96 7.19 -19.73
C THR A 325 1.21 8.53 -20.43
N GLN A 326 1.93 8.47 -21.54
CA GLN A 326 2.34 9.65 -22.32
C GLN A 326 1.33 9.97 -23.44
N ARG A 327 1.01 11.26 -23.61
CA ARG A 327 0.17 11.77 -24.71
C ARG A 327 1.00 12.30 -25.87
N SER A 328 2.03 13.06 -25.54
CA SER A 328 2.96 13.71 -26.48
C SER A 328 4.29 13.92 -25.78
N ASN A 329 5.28 14.48 -26.47
CA ASN A 329 6.55 14.83 -25.82
C ASN A 329 6.33 15.81 -24.65
N THR A 330 5.38 16.75 -24.78
CA THR A 330 5.09 17.79 -23.78
C THR A 330 3.93 17.50 -22.84
N GLN A 331 3.15 16.42 -23.06
CA GLN A 331 1.94 16.11 -22.29
C GLN A 331 1.93 14.67 -21.77
N ALA A 332 1.36 14.49 -20.58
CA ALA A 332 1.08 13.19 -19.98
C ALA A 332 -0.39 13.12 -19.58
N TYR A 333 -0.93 11.89 -19.50
CA TYR A 333 -2.27 11.65 -19.03
C TYR A 333 -2.36 11.74 -17.51
N LYS A 334 -3.55 12.09 -17.04
CA LYS A 334 -3.90 12.27 -15.64
C LYS A 334 -5.33 11.80 -15.39
N VAL A 335 -5.63 11.54 -14.13
CA VAL A 335 -7.01 11.31 -13.64
C VAL A 335 -7.32 12.38 -12.59
N ASN A 336 -8.51 12.98 -12.67
CA ASN A 336 -9.06 13.77 -11.58
C ASN A 336 -9.77 12.83 -10.60
N MET A 337 -9.34 12.81 -9.34
CA MET A 337 -9.91 11.95 -8.30
C MET A 337 -11.22 12.48 -7.72
N TYR A 338 -11.67 13.67 -8.12
CA TYR A 338 -13.02 14.17 -7.81
C TYR A 338 -14.12 13.44 -8.58
N ASP A 339 -13.93 13.23 -9.89
CA ASP A 339 -14.98 12.73 -10.81
C ASP A 339 -14.52 11.56 -11.69
N GLY A 340 -13.28 11.11 -11.56
CA GLY A 340 -12.67 10.07 -12.38
C GLY A 340 -12.41 10.51 -13.82
N LYS A 341 -12.49 11.82 -14.12
CA LYS A 341 -12.25 12.35 -15.45
C LYS A 341 -10.79 12.14 -15.83
N ARG A 342 -10.60 11.39 -16.91
CA ARG A 342 -9.31 11.21 -17.56
C ARG A 342 -9.09 12.38 -18.53
N ASN A 343 -7.88 12.93 -18.54
CA ASN A 343 -7.47 13.93 -19.52
C ASN A 343 -5.94 13.92 -19.62
N TYR A 344 -5.35 14.83 -20.40
CA TYR A 344 -3.93 15.07 -20.43
C TYR A 344 -3.61 16.51 -20.03
N TYR A 345 -2.40 16.74 -19.56
CA TYR A 345 -1.94 18.06 -19.17
C TYR A 345 -0.47 18.26 -19.52
N ALA A 346 -0.05 19.52 -19.62
CA ALA A 346 1.35 19.83 -19.89
C ALA A 346 2.22 19.33 -18.72
N LYS A 347 3.33 18.66 -19.04
CA LYS A 347 4.27 18.08 -18.08
C LYS A 347 4.95 19.11 -17.16
N SER A 348 4.78 20.40 -17.48
CA SER A 348 5.19 21.55 -16.68
C SER A 348 4.16 21.98 -15.63
N ASN A 349 3.08 21.21 -15.43
CA ASN A 349 2.14 21.45 -14.34
C ASN A 349 2.44 20.57 -13.14
N LYS A 350 2.14 21.07 -11.95
CA LYS A 350 2.32 20.33 -10.70
C LYS A 350 1.03 19.55 -10.44
N LEU A 351 1.14 18.24 -10.31
CA LEU A 351 0.04 17.37 -9.92
C LEU A 351 0.53 16.39 -8.85
N LYS A 352 -0.40 15.72 -8.17
CA LYS A 352 -0.08 14.68 -7.18
C LYS A 352 0.36 13.37 -7.83
N VAL A 353 1.01 12.53 -7.03
CA VAL A 353 1.39 11.17 -7.43
C VAL A 353 1.08 10.18 -6.31
N ARG A 354 0.61 9.00 -6.71
CA ARG A 354 0.50 7.80 -5.88
C ARG A 354 1.26 6.69 -6.56
N PHE A 355 1.90 5.85 -5.77
CA PHE A 355 2.59 4.68 -6.29
C PHE A 355 1.79 3.43 -5.98
N ILE A 356 1.96 2.45 -6.87
CA ILE A 356 1.32 1.15 -6.74
C ILE A 356 2.36 0.05 -6.83
N THR A 357 2.00 -1.12 -6.30
CA THR A 357 2.76 -2.37 -6.48
C THR A 357 1.80 -3.54 -6.62
N ASP A 358 2.29 -4.66 -7.15
CA ASP A 358 1.58 -5.92 -7.23
C ASP A 358 1.74 -6.73 -5.94
N PHE A 359 0.77 -7.61 -5.69
CA PHE A 359 0.90 -8.72 -4.75
C PHE A 359 0.50 -10.03 -5.42
N ASN A 360 1.11 -11.12 -4.93
CA ASN A 360 0.85 -12.50 -5.33
C ASN A 360 1.24 -13.40 -4.14
N PHE A 361 0.43 -14.42 -3.83
CA PHE A 361 0.63 -15.36 -2.71
C PHE A 361 1.06 -16.76 -3.14
#